data_AF-A0A376BYJ0-F1
#
_entry.id   AF-A0A376BYJ0-F1
#
_cell.length_a   1.000
_cell.length_b   1.000
_cell.length_c   1.000
_cell.angle_alpha   90.00
_cell.angle_beta   90.00
_cell.angle_gamma   90.00
#
_symmetry.space_group_name_H-M   'P 1'
#
loop_
_entity.id
_entity.type
_entity.pdbx_description
1 polymer ?
#
loop_
_entity_poly.entity_id
_entity_poly.type
_entity_poly.pdbx_seq_one_letter_code
_entity_poly.pdbx_strand_id
1 'polypeptide(L)'
;MKKIVTLILVFVFGNLLSQYRFVYRVDFKIDSLNRDFVQSESFNLDIDGKESVFYPEIFLKLDSIYNATGTINKKNIPDAKLDYIIKKKL
;
A
#
# COMPACT_ATOMS: atom_id res chain seq x y z
N MET A 1 -36.98 -13.25 12.94
CA MET A 1 -36.79 -12.15 11.97
C MET A 1 -35.70 -11.18 12.39
N LYS A 2 -35.71 -10.62 13.61
CA LYS A 2 -34.66 -9.67 14.08
C LYS A 2 -33.23 -10.18 13.88
N LYS A 3 -32.95 -11.45 14.23
CA LYS A 3 -31.62 -12.08 14.04
C LYS A 3 -31.16 -12.14 12.58
N ILE A 4 -32.09 -12.39 11.64
CA ILE A 4 -31.81 -12.44 10.20
C ILE A 4 -31.54 -11.03 9.68
N VAL A 5 -32.31 -10.04 10.12
CA VAL A 5 -32.09 -8.63 9.79
C VAL A 5 -30.71 -8.17 10.28
N THR A 6 -30.32 -8.53 11.51
CA THR A 6 -28.99 -8.24 12.04
C THR A 6 -27.88 -8.88 11.22
N LEU A 7 -28.05 -10.15 10.80
CA LEU A 7 -27.06 -10.85 9.99
C LEU A 7 -26.86 -10.19 8.62
N ILE A 8 -27.96 -9.79 7.96
CA ILE A 8 -27.93 -9.07 6.69
C ILE A 8 -27.25 -7.72 6.86
N LEU A 9 -27.53 -7.00 7.95
CA LEU A 9 -26.91 -5.71 8.23
C LEU A 9 -25.39 -5.85 8.37
N VAL A 10 -24.92 -6.83 9.15
CA VAL A 10 -23.49 -7.12 9.32
C VAL A 10 -22.83 -7.43 7.98
N PHE A 11 -23.49 -8.22 7.13
CA PHE A 11 -22.96 -8.56 5.82
C PHE A 11 -22.85 -7.34 4.88
N VAL A 12 -23.86 -6.47 4.84
CA VAL A 12 -23.83 -5.26 4.02
C VAL A 12 -22.77 -4.27 4.52
N PHE A 13 -22.69 -4.02 5.82
CA PHE A 13 -21.68 -3.11 6.39
C PHE A 13 -20.25 -3.63 6.23
N GLY A 14 -20.03 -4.95 6.33
CA GLY A 14 -18.71 -5.54 6.10
C GLY A 14 -18.18 -5.30 4.69
N ASN A 15 -19.05 -5.32 3.68
CA ASN A 15 -18.66 -5.07 2.29
C ASN A 15 -18.46 -3.57 1.99
N LEU A 16 -19.25 -2.70 2.61
CA LEU A 16 -19.13 -1.24 2.42
C LEU A 16 -17.86 -0.65 3.04
N LEU A 17 -17.29 -1.30 4.05
CA LEU A 17 -16.07 -0.87 4.74
C LEU A 17 -14.80 -1.59 4.25
N SER A 18 -14.92 -2.43 3.22
CA SER A 18 -13.79 -3.18 2.69
C SER A 18 -12.85 -2.27 1.89
N GLN A 19 -11.71 -1.88 2.49
CA GLN A 19 -10.54 -1.43 1.74
C GLN A 19 -9.77 -2.65 1.23
N TYR A 20 -9.61 -2.74 -0.09
CA TYR A 20 -8.79 -3.79 -0.68
C TYR A 20 -7.35 -3.28 -0.83
N ARG A 21 -6.40 -4.01 -0.24
CA ARG A 21 -4.96 -3.80 -0.41
C ARG A 21 -4.35 -5.03 -1.06
N PHE A 22 -3.68 -4.83 -2.19
CA PHE A 22 -2.90 -5.86 -2.86
C PHE A 22 -1.41 -5.57 -2.70
N VAL A 23 -0.61 -6.60 -2.47
CA VAL A 23 0.85 -6.49 -2.35
C VAL A 23 1.50 -7.05 -3.60
N TYR A 24 2.38 -6.27 -4.21
CA TYR A 24 3.13 -6.61 -5.42
C TYR A 24 4.62 -6.67 -5.12
N ARG A 25 5.33 -7.55 -5.82
CA ARG A 25 6.79 -7.46 -5.99
C ARG A 25 7.07 -6.83 -7.34
N VAL A 26 7.85 -5.75 -7.35
CA VAL A 26 8.31 -5.08 -8.55
C VAL A 26 9.79 -5.37 -8.73
N ASP A 27 10.12 -6.02 -9.85
CA ASP A 27 11.50 -6.35 -10.21
C ASP A 27 11.96 -5.41 -11.34
N PHE A 28 13.08 -4.71 -11.14
CA PHE A 28 13.58 -3.70 -12.05
C PHE A 28 15.11 -3.65 -12.08
N LYS A 29 15.67 -3.10 -13.16
CA LYS A 29 17.11 -2.89 -13.32
C LYS A 29 17.41 -1.40 -13.15
N ILE A 30 18.13 -1.05 -12.09
CA ILE A 30 18.47 0.36 -11.77
C ILE A 30 19.57 0.90 -12.69
N ASP A 31 20.49 0.03 -13.12
CA ASP A 31 21.65 0.39 -13.92
C ASP A 31 21.60 -0.32 -15.27
N SER A 32 21.55 0.48 -16.34
CA SER A 32 21.56 -0.02 -17.72
C SER A 32 22.85 -0.74 -18.12
N LEU A 33 23.97 -0.44 -17.45
CA LEU A 33 25.28 -1.05 -17.70
C LEU A 33 25.43 -2.40 -16.99
N ASN A 34 24.71 -2.61 -15.88
CA ASN A 34 24.72 -3.85 -15.12
C ASN A 34 23.42 -4.64 -15.32
N ARG A 35 23.30 -5.30 -16.47
CA ARG A 35 22.06 -5.97 -16.90
C ARG A 35 21.68 -7.18 -16.05
N ASP A 36 22.61 -7.77 -15.33
CA ASP A 36 22.35 -8.95 -14.50
C ASP A 36 21.89 -8.57 -13.09
N PHE A 37 22.09 -7.31 -12.69
CA PHE A 37 21.61 -6.80 -11.42
C PHE A 37 20.12 -6.47 -11.50
N VAL A 38 19.30 -7.29 -10.83
CA VAL A 38 17.86 -7.08 -10.66
C VAL A 38 17.59 -6.70 -9.21
N GLN A 39 16.96 -5.54 -9.02
CA GLN A 39 16.46 -5.08 -7.74
C GLN A 39 14.98 -5.47 -7.62
N SER A 40 14.59 -5.92 -6.44
CA SER A 40 13.20 -6.22 -6.11
C SER A 40 12.71 -5.31 -4.99
N GLU A 41 11.53 -4.72 -5.13
CA GLU A 41 10.88 -3.92 -4.09
C GLU A 41 9.40 -4.30 -3.93
N SER A 42 8.90 -4.21 -2.69
CA SER A 42 7.49 -4.44 -2.37
C SER A 42 6.68 -3.17 -2.57
N PHE A 43 5.54 -3.30 -3.24
CA PHE A 43 4.58 -2.21 -3.46
C PHE A 43 3.20 -2.62 -2.98
N ASN A 44 2.42 -1.63 -2.55
CA ASN A 44 1.01 -1.77 -2.20
C ASN A 44 0.15 -1.10 -3.27
N LEU A 45 -0.96 -1.73 -3.63
CA LEU A 45 -2.06 -1.14 -4.37
C LEU A 45 -3.27 -1.08 -3.46
N ASP A 46 -3.63 0.13 -3.06
CA ASP A 46 -4.84 0.39 -2.29
C ASP A 46 -5.94 0.82 -3.24
N ILE A 47 -7.12 0.22 -3.07
CA ILE A 47 -8.30 0.55 -3.87
C ILE A 47 -9.43 0.89 -2.92
N ASP A 48 -9.92 2.12 -3.02
CA ASP A 48 -11.25 2.48 -2.56
C ASP A 48 -12.14 2.73 -3.79
N GLY A 49 -13.47 2.71 -3.65
CA GLY A 49 -14.38 2.85 -4.79
C GLY A 49 -14.29 4.20 -5.56
N LYS A 50 -13.31 5.06 -5.27
CA LYS A 50 -13.08 6.36 -5.92
C LYS A 50 -11.71 6.42 -6.59
N GLU A 51 -10.67 5.88 -5.95
CA GLU A 51 -9.32 5.88 -6.49
C GLU A 51 -8.54 4.61 -6.19
N SER A 52 -7.53 4.38 -7.02
CA SER A 52 -6.49 3.38 -6.81
C SER A 52 -5.14 4.08 -6.63
N VAL A 53 -4.39 3.64 -5.62
CA VAL A 53 -3.11 4.23 -5.23
C VAL A 53 -2.06 3.13 -5.16
N PHE A 54 -1.05 3.22 -6.02
CA PHE A 54 0.08 2.29 -6.05
C PHE A 54 1.34 2.98 -5.51
N TYR A 55 1.95 2.40 -4.50
CA TYR A 55 3.07 3.01 -3.78
C TYR A 55 4.00 1.97 -3.14
N PRO A 56 5.28 2.29 -2.94
CA PRO A 56 6.23 1.36 -2.32
C PRO A 56 5.96 1.19 -0.83
N GLU A 57 6.25 0.01 -0.30
CA GLU A 57 6.01 -0.38 1.11
C GLU A 57 6.67 0.58 2.13
N ILE A 58 7.74 1.26 1.72
CA ILE A 58 8.44 2.24 2.56
C ILE A 58 7.51 3.35 3.07
N PHE A 59 6.56 3.83 2.25
CA PHE A 59 5.65 4.90 2.68
C PHE A 59 4.72 4.43 3.78
N LEU A 60 4.27 3.17 3.73
CA LEU A 60 3.45 2.57 4.79
C LEU A 60 4.24 2.51 6.11
N LYS A 61 5.51 2.09 6.04
CA LYS A 61 6.40 2.03 7.20
C LYS A 61 6.65 3.42 7.79
N LEU A 62 6.87 4.42 6.93
CA LEU A 62 7.07 5.80 7.36
C LEU A 62 5.85 6.41 8.02
N ASP A 63 4.67 6.19 7.45
CA ASP A 63 3.42 6.63 8.03
C ASP A 63 3.19 5.97 9.40
N SER A 64 3.44 4.66 9.51
CA SER A 64 3.36 3.95 10.80
C SER A 64 4.34 4.50 11.84
N ILE A 65 5.59 4.81 11.46
CA ILE A 65 6.58 5.38 12.38
C ILE A 65 6.13 6.77 12.82
N TYR A 66 5.76 7.63 11.87
CA TYR A 66 5.31 8.99 12.16
C TYR A 66 4.09 8.99 13.09
N ASN A 67 3.11 8.13 12.84
CA ASN A 67 1.92 7.99 13.68
C ASN A 67 2.26 7.53 15.10
N ALA A 68 3.34 6.77 15.30
CA ALA A 68 3.77 6.30 16.61
C ALA A 68 4.65 7.30 17.37
N THR A 69 5.52 8.04 16.68
CA THR A 69 6.58 8.86 17.32
C THR A 69 6.40 10.37 17.12
N GLY A 70 5.50 10.80 16.23
CA GLY A 70 5.34 12.20 15.79
C GLY A 70 6.53 12.77 15.01
N THR A 71 7.58 11.98 14.75
CA THR A 71 8.80 12.44 14.08
C THR A 71 9.39 11.35 13.19
N ILE A 72 9.89 11.73 12.01
CA ILE A 72 10.55 10.82 11.10
C ILE A 72 12.07 10.93 11.29
N ASN A 73 12.69 9.90 11.86
CA ASN A 73 14.15 9.83 11.96
C ASN A 73 14.74 9.20 10.70
N LYS A 74 15.30 10.03 9.81
CA LYS A 74 15.83 9.62 8.49
C LYS A 74 16.94 8.58 8.56
N LYS A 75 17.65 8.43 9.69
CA LYS A 75 18.76 7.46 9.81
C LYS A 75 18.31 6.00 9.76
N ASN A 76 17.04 5.71 10.04
CA ASN A 76 16.51 4.34 10.10
C ASN A 76 15.61 4.00 8.90
N ILE A 77 15.60 4.84 7.87
CA ILE A 77 14.77 4.64 6.69
C ILE A 77 15.62 3.92 5.63
N PRO A 78 15.25 2.70 5.21
CA PRO A 78 15.87 2.10 4.04
C PRO A 78 15.65 3.00 2.81
N ASP A 79 16.71 3.24 2.04
CA ASP A 79 16.63 3.95 0.76
C ASP A 79 15.73 3.18 -0.20
N ALA A 80 14.52 3.67 -0.44
CA ALA A 80 13.70 3.19 -1.54
C ALA A 80 14.31 3.70 -2.86
N LYS A 81 14.52 2.78 -3.82
CA LYS A 81 15.06 3.15 -5.13
C LYS A 81 13.97 3.64 -6.07
N LEU A 82 12.72 3.22 -5.85
CA LEU A 82 11.55 3.76 -6.51
C LEU A 82 10.68 4.43 -5.45
N ASP A 83 10.59 5.76 -5.48
CA ASP A 83 9.86 6.59 -4.49
C ASP A 83 8.59 7.24 -5.06
N TYR A 84 8.11 6.76 -6.21
CA TYR A 84 6.92 7.31 -6.85
C TYR A 84 5.62 6.71 -6.30
N ILE A 85 4.57 7.54 -6.32
CA ILE A 85 3.20 7.14 -6.01
C ILE A 85 2.36 7.35 -7.26
N ILE A 86 1.66 6.32 -7.72
CA ILE A 86 0.75 6.40 -8.86
C ILE A 86 -0.68 6.46 -8.33
N LYS A 87 -1.44 7.48 -8.74
CA LYS A 87 -2.87 7.61 -8.40
C LYS A 87 -3.70 7.57 -9.67
N LYS A 88 -4.77 6.78 -9.65
CA LYS A 88 -5.73 6.70 -10.75
C LYS A 88 -7.16 6.74 -10.20
N LYS A 89 -7.94 7.70 -10.70
CA LYS A 89 -9.39 7.77 -10.46
C LYS A 89 -10.09 6.60 -11.18
N LEU A 90 -11.04 5.99 -10.50
CA LEU A 90 -11.86 4.90 -11.04
C LEU A 90 -13.13 5.42 -11.72
#